data_AF-A0AAV4MBW6-F1
#
_entry.id   AF-A0AAV4MBW6-F1
#
_cell.length_a   1.000
_cell.length_b   1.000
_cell.length_c   1.000
_cell.angle_alpha   90.00
_cell.angle_beta   90.00
_cell.angle_gamma   90.00
#
_symmetry.space_group_name_H-M   'P 1'
#
loop_
_entity.id
_entity.type
_entity.pdbx_description
1 polymer ?
#
loop_
_entity_poly.entity_id
_entity_poly.type
_entity_poly.pdbx_seq_one_letter_code
_entity_poly.pdbx_strand_id
1 'polypeptide(L)'
;MIFIINYPSVRTGVDRHNFIELLRQAIDFVKNIDKFRNSIALVATKVDNQYVKQGGNFILVDTCKIIDAIGDFLLEVKNDLKTKSNINETEALFCKKAVKFMEVLLAQDAEQYTRIGIFRRPDEAGALSEITLLKEEKKITS
;
A
#
# COMPACT_ATOMS: atom_id res chain seq x y z
N MET A 1 3.28 13.16 -3.82
CA MET A 1 3.91 12.03 -4.52
C MET A 1 3.10 10.79 -4.22
N ILE A 2 2.55 10.18 -5.25
CA ILE A 2 1.74 8.98 -5.14
C ILE A 2 2.51 7.87 -5.84
N PHE A 3 2.79 6.79 -5.12
CA PHE A 3 3.39 5.59 -5.66
C PHE A 3 2.28 4.59 -5.92
N ILE A 4 2.26 4.02 -7.12
CA ILE A 4 1.19 3.11 -7.55
C ILE A 4 1.78 1.72 -7.66
N ILE A 5 1.08 0.74 -7.09
CA ILE A 5 1.46 -0.67 -7.19
C ILE A 5 0.23 -1.53 -7.48
N ASN A 6 0.41 -2.67 -8.14
CA ASN A 6 -0.68 -3.64 -8.27
C ASN A 6 -0.87 -4.33 -6.91
N TYR A 7 -2.10 -4.46 -6.42
CA TYR A 7 -2.42 -5.13 -5.16
C TYR A 7 -1.82 -6.54 -5.02
N PRO A 8 -1.77 -7.39 -6.08
CA PRO A 8 -1.07 -8.66 -6.01
C PRO A 8 0.39 -8.61 -5.61
N SER A 9 1.07 -7.45 -5.67
CA SER A 9 2.47 -7.28 -5.27
C SER A 9 2.65 -6.81 -3.82
N VAL A 10 1.55 -6.54 -3.12
CA VAL A 10 1.51 -6.13 -1.70
C VAL A 10 0.59 -7.02 -0.87
N ARG A 11 0.42 -8.27 -1.31
CA ARG A 11 -0.37 -9.30 -0.63
C ARG A 11 0.56 -10.25 0.11
N THR A 12 0.21 -10.60 1.35
CA THR A 12 0.96 -11.60 2.12
C THR A 12 1.04 -12.94 1.39
N GLY A 13 2.22 -13.57 1.40
CA GLY A 13 2.47 -14.88 0.79
C GLY A 13 2.74 -14.86 -0.71
N VAL A 14 2.81 -13.69 -1.35
CA VAL A 14 3.22 -13.55 -2.76
C VAL A 14 4.69 -13.12 -2.86
N ASP A 15 5.26 -13.27 -4.05
CA ASP A 15 6.60 -12.76 -4.34
C ASP A 15 6.67 -11.23 -4.15
N ARG A 16 7.71 -10.78 -3.45
CA ARG A 16 7.91 -9.38 -3.03
C ARG A 16 8.76 -8.59 -4.01
N HIS A 17 9.26 -9.22 -5.07
CA HIS A 17 10.21 -8.63 -6.01
C HIS A 17 9.73 -7.26 -6.54
N ASN A 18 8.51 -7.20 -7.07
CA ASN A 18 7.94 -5.97 -7.63
C ASN A 18 7.87 -4.83 -6.59
N PHE A 19 7.56 -5.15 -5.33
CA PHE A 19 7.52 -4.14 -4.28
C PHE A 19 8.93 -3.66 -3.90
N ILE A 20 9.91 -4.55 -3.86
CA ILE A 20 11.32 -4.19 -3.63
C ILE A 20 11.86 -3.32 -4.77
N GLU A 21 11.53 -3.62 -6.02
CA GLU A 21 11.89 -2.77 -7.15
C GLU A 21 11.29 -1.37 -7.03
N LEU A 22 10.01 -1.27 -6.67
CA LEU A 22 9.35 0.01 -6.41
C LEU A 22 10.06 0.78 -5.28
N LEU A 23 10.46 0.11 -4.20
CA LEU A 23 11.23 0.75 -3.12
C LEU A 23 12.57 1.30 -3.63
N ARG A 24 13.32 0.54 -4.43
CA ARG A 24 14.59 1.01 -5.00
C ARG A 24 14.39 2.27 -5.84
N GLN A 25 13.42 2.25 -6.75
CA GLN A 25 13.09 3.40 -7.59
C GLN A 25 12.60 4.61 -6.76
N ALA A 26 11.74 4.37 -5.76
CA ALA A 26 11.20 5.42 -4.91
C ALA A 26 12.28 6.12 -4.08
N ILE A 27 13.24 5.37 -3.55
CA ILE A 27 14.34 5.91 -2.75
C ILE A 27 15.31 6.72 -3.61
N ASP A 28 15.58 6.27 -4.83
CA ASP A 28 16.43 7.00 -5.77
C ASP A 28 15.76 8.30 -6.24
N PHE A 29 14.44 8.28 -6.40
CA PHE A 29 13.65 9.45 -6.74
C PHE A 29 13.52 10.44 -5.56
N VAL A 30 13.20 9.95 -4.36
CA VAL A 30 12.97 10.78 -3.17
C VAL A 30 14.26 10.91 -2.35
N LYS A 31 15.17 11.78 -2.80
CA LYS A 31 16.48 12.00 -2.15
C LYS A 31 16.39 12.39 -0.68
N ASN A 32 15.32 13.06 -0.26
CA ASN A 32 15.09 13.46 1.14
C ASN A 32 13.66 13.08 1.57
N ILE A 33 13.49 11.83 2.01
CA ILE A 33 12.21 11.26 2.46
C ILE A 33 11.59 12.10 3.59
N ASP A 34 12.41 12.54 4.55
CA ASP A 34 11.95 13.27 5.74
C ASP A 34 11.28 14.60 5.37
N LYS A 35 11.81 15.31 4.35
CA LYS A 35 11.22 16.55 3.83
C LYS A 35 9.83 16.34 3.21
N PHE A 36 9.58 15.18 2.62
CA PHE A 36 8.34 14.89 1.89
C PHE A 36 7.41 13.93 2.63
N ARG A 37 7.67 13.65 3.91
CA ARG A 37 6.91 12.67 4.70
C ARG A 37 5.40 12.87 4.68
N ASN A 38 4.92 14.11 4.62
CA ASN A 38 3.50 14.44 4.61
C ASN A 38 2.87 14.42 3.20
N SER A 39 3.69 14.21 2.18
CA SER A 39 3.32 14.26 0.76
C SER A 39 3.62 12.95 0.03
N ILE A 40 3.86 11.86 0.74
CA ILE A 40 4.09 10.52 0.17
C ILE A 40 2.90 9.64 0.52
N ALA A 41 2.37 8.92 -0.47
CA ALA A 41 1.34 7.91 -0.28
C ALA A 41 1.56 6.74 -1.25
N LEU A 42 1.10 5.55 -0.86
CA LEU A 42 1.06 4.34 -1.67
C LEU A 42 -0.39 4.04 -2.04
N VAL A 43 -0.67 3.78 -3.32
CA VAL A 43 -1.99 3.37 -3.80
C VAL A 43 -1.90 1.99 -4.42
N ALA A 44 -2.58 1.02 -3.82
CA ALA A 44 -2.71 -0.33 -4.37
C ALA A 44 -3.87 -0.38 -5.36
N THR A 45 -3.56 -0.63 -6.62
CA THR A 45 -4.53 -0.70 -7.72
C THR A 45 -4.91 -2.14 -8.04
N LYS A 46 -5.95 -2.32 -8.84
CA LYS A 46 -6.40 -3.63 -9.31
C LYS A 46 -6.80 -4.56 -8.15
N VAL A 47 -7.37 -3.97 -7.10
CA VAL A 47 -7.94 -4.73 -5.98
C VAL A 47 -9.23 -5.39 -6.46
N ASP A 48 -9.30 -6.71 -6.40
CA ASP A 48 -10.52 -7.44 -6.74
C ASP A 48 -11.60 -7.22 -5.66
N ASN A 49 -12.86 -7.19 -6.06
CA ASN A 49 -13.99 -7.12 -5.13
C ASN A 49 -14.15 -8.47 -4.43
N GLN A 50 -13.75 -8.51 -3.16
CA GLN A 50 -13.85 -9.71 -2.33
C GLN A 50 -15.14 -9.67 -1.54
N TYR A 51 -15.90 -10.76 -1.54
CA TYR A 51 -17.16 -10.88 -0.80
C TYR A 51 -17.06 -11.96 0.27
N VAL A 52 -17.58 -11.67 1.46
CA VAL A 52 -17.65 -12.63 2.58
C VAL A 52 -19.11 -12.97 2.87
N LYS A 53 -19.37 -14.26 3.16
CA LYS A 53 -20.72 -14.72 3.51
C LYS A 53 -20.99 -14.42 4.99
N GLN A 54 -21.97 -13.56 5.26
CA GLN A 54 -22.46 -13.26 6.62
C GLN A 54 -23.97 -13.40 6.67
N GLY A 55 -24.48 -14.26 7.55
CA GLY A 55 -25.93 -14.43 7.75
C GLY A 55 -26.70 -14.84 6.49
N GLY A 56 -26.06 -15.52 5.53
CA GLY A 56 -26.67 -15.91 4.25
C GLY A 56 -26.47 -14.92 3.10
N ASN A 57 -25.99 -13.70 3.38
CA ASN A 57 -25.73 -12.67 2.37
C ASN A 57 -24.23 -12.57 2.03
N PHE A 58 -23.91 -12.12 0.82
CA PHE A 58 -22.55 -11.79 0.40
C PHE A 58 -22.31 -10.29 0.62
N ILE A 59 -21.37 -9.95 1.49
CA ILE A 59 -21.02 -8.57 1.84
C ILE A 59 -19.62 -8.27 1.31
N LEU A 60 -19.46 -7.12 0.65
CA LEU A 60 -18.16 -6.67 0.16
C LEU A 60 -17.20 -6.46 1.35
N VAL A 61 -15.97 -6.95 1.22
CA VAL A 61 -14.91 -6.72 2.21
C VAL A 61 -14.61 -5.24 2.26
N ASP A 62 -14.68 -4.68 3.46
CA ASP A 62 -14.39 -3.27 3.75
C ASP A 62 -12.99 -2.87 3.26
N THR A 63 -12.89 -1.67 2.71
CA THR A 63 -11.62 -1.09 2.24
C THR A 63 -10.58 -0.98 3.35
N CYS A 64 -10.98 -0.68 4.58
CA CYS A 64 -10.08 -0.60 5.74
C CYS A 64 -9.38 -1.93 5.97
N LYS A 65 -10.08 -3.06 5.86
CA LYS A 65 -9.48 -4.40 6.03
C LYS A 65 -8.42 -4.71 4.98
N ILE A 66 -8.61 -4.21 3.76
CA ILE A 66 -7.63 -4.39 2.67
C ILE A 66 -6.41 -3.50 2.93
N ILE A 67 -6.64 -2.26 3.38
CA ILE A 67 -5.58 -1.34 3.78
C ILE A 67 -4.76 -1.93 4.94
N ASP A 68 -5.40 -2.51 5.95
CA ASP A 68 -4.74 -3.15 7.08
C ASP A 68 -3.86 -4.32 6.62
N ALA A 69 -4.37 -5.17 5.73
CA ALA A 69 -3.60 -6.28 5.17
C ALA A 69 -2.37 -5.79 4.38
N ILE A 70 -2.48 -4.67 3.66
CA ILE A 70 -1.31 -4.04 3.01
C ILE A 70 -0.34 -3.50 4.07
N GLY A 71 -0.85 -2.87 5.12
CA GLY A 71 -0.05 -2.40 6.26
C GLY A 71 0.75 -3.53 6.92
N ASP A 72 0.12 -4.67 7.16
CA ASP A 72 0.77 -5.87 7.71
C ASP A 72 1.88 -6.39 6.79
N PHE A 73 1.61 -6.46 5.49
CA PHE A 73 2.63 -6.81 4.50
C PHE A 73 3.83 -5.85 4.56
N LEU A 74 3.57 -4.54 4.57
CA LEU A 74 4.62 -3.52 4.65
C LEU A 74 5.42 -3.62 5.95
N LEU A 75 4.76 -3.94 7.06
CA LEU A 75 5.41 -4.15 8.35
C LEU A 75 6.32 -5.38 8.33
N GLU A 76 5.86 -6.47 7.71
CA GLU A 76 6.66 -7.69 7.50
C GLU A 76 7.92 -7.38 6.67
N VAL A 77 7.78 -6.70 5.52
CA VAL A 77 8.92 -6.31 4.69
C VAL A 77 9.87 -5.38 5.45
N LYS A 78 9.35 -4.42 6.22
CA LYS A 78 10.15 -3.53 7.06
C LYS A 78 10.99 -4.28 8.08
N ASN A 79 10.41 -5.28 8.75
CA ASN A 79 11.14 -6.09 9.72
C ASN A 79 12.24 -6.91 9.04
N ASP A 80 11.97 -7.47 7.86
CA ASP A 80 12.97 -8.20 7.07
C ASP A 80 14.13 -7.32 6.59
N LEU A 81 13.86 -6.07 6.19
CA LEU A 81 14.93 -5.15 5.80
C LEU A 81 15.79 -4.71 7.00
N LYS A 82 15.21 -4.63 8.20
CA LYS A 82 15.97 -4.33 9.43
C LYS A 82 16.94 -5.45 9.79
N THR A 83 16.59 -6.72 9.52
CA THR A 83 17.45 -7.87 9.81
C THR A 83 18.56 -8.08 8.77
N LYS A 84 18.38 -7.60 7.53
CA LYS A 84 19.34 -7.74 6.42
C LYS A 84 20.54 -6.77 6.43
N SER A 85 20.78 -6.05 7.52
CA SER A 85 21.78 -4.97 7.64
C SER A 85 23.27 -5.38 7.46
N ASN A 86 23.59 -6.67 7.28
CA ASN A 86 24.95 -7.19 7.46
C ASN A 86 25.65 -7.68 6.17
N ILE A 87 25.15 -7.37 4.97
CA ILE A 87 25.64 -8.00 3.72
C ILE A 87 26.73 -7.15 3.04
N ASN A 88 26.51 -5.85 2.82
CA ASN A 88 27.50 -4.88 2.32
C ASN A 88 27.00 -3.44 2.51
N GLU A 89 27.87 -2.43 2.34
CA GLU A 89 27.54 -1.02 2.61
C GLU A 89 26.41 -0.47 1.72
N THR A 90 26.41 -0.80 0.42
CA THR A 90 25.39 -0.34 -0.53
C THR A 90 24.01 -0.85 -0.17
N GLU A 91 23.90 -2.15 0.14
CA GLU A 91 22.64 -2.78 0.52
C GLU A 91 22.20 -2.31 1.91
N ALA A 92 23.13 -2.09 2.85
CA ALA A 92 22.81 -1.51 4.15
C ALA A 92 22.24 -0.08 4.01
N LEU A 93 22.79 0.74 3.10
CA LEU A 93 22.26 2.07 2.79
C LEU A 93 20.86 2.00 2.18
N PHE A 94 20.64 1.08 1.24
CA PHE A 94 19.33 0.82 0.67
C PHE A 94 18.32 0.44 1.77
N CYS A 95 18.63 -0.58 2.59
CA CYS A 95 17.78 -1.05 3.68
C CYS A 95 17.41 0.10 4.64
N LYS A 96 18.39 0.93 5.03
CA LYS A 96 18.16 2.10 5.90
C LYS A 96 17.18 3.10 5.29
N LYS A 97 17.35 3.44 4.01
CA LYS A 97 16.44 4.37 3.32
C LYS A 97 15.06 3.76 3.09
N ALA A 98 14.99 2.47 2.78
CA ALA A 98 13.74 1.73 2.58
C ALA A 98 12.93 1.67 3.86
N VAL A 99 13.56 1.39 5.00
CA VAL A 99 12.92 1.41 6.32
C VAL A 99 12.32 2.79 6.60
N LYS A 100 13.06 3.88 6.38
CA LYS A 100 12.53 5.24 6.53
C LYS A 100 11.33 5.51 5.62
N PHE A 101 11.41 5.09 4.36
CA PHE A 101 10.31 5.25 3.42
C PHE A 101 9.06 4.49 3.87
N MET A 102 9.22 3.26 4.36
CA MET A 102 8.12 2.46 4.89
C MET A 102 7.54 3.05 6.17
N GLU A 103 8.35 3.66 7.05
CA GLU A 103 7.85 4.36 8.24
C GLU A 103 6.94 5.55 7.87
N VAL A 104 7.20 6.22 6.75
CA VAL A 104 6.29 7.24 6.22
C VAL A 104 4.98 6.61 5.75
N LEU A 105 5.03 5.50 5.00
CA LEU A 105 3.82 4.82 4.50
C LEU A 105 2.98 4.20 5.62
N LEU A 106 3.62 3.72 6.69
CA LEU A 106 2.97 3.12 7.85
C LEU A 106 2.48 4.17 8.88
N ALA A 107 2.44 5.45 8.51
CA ALA A 107 1.91 6.48 9.39
C ALA A 107 0.41 6.28 9.63
N GLN A 108 0.03 6.18 10.90
CA GLN A 108 -1.35 5.99 11.33
C GLN A 108 -1.91 7.25 12.01
N ASP A 109 -3.21 7.45 11.89
CA ASP A 109 -4.00 8.36 12.70
C ASP A 109 -5.21 7.57 13.23
N ALA A 110 -5.44 7.61 14.54
CA ALA A 110 -6.48 6.82 15.22
C ALA A 110 -6.56 5.35 14.73
N GLU A 111 -5.40 4.66 14.68
CA GLU A 111 -5.24 3.25 14.23
C GLU A 111 -5.40 3.00 12.72
N GLN A 112 -5.74 4.01 11.92
CA GLN A 112 -5.91 3.88 10.47
C GLN A 112 -4.68 4.35 9.70
N TYR A 113 -4.25 3.58 8.71
CA TYR A 113 -3.16 3.99 7.82
C TYR A 113 -3.59 5.15 6.92
N THR A 114 -2.98 6.31 7.13
CA THR A 114 -3.34 7.55 6.42
C THR A 114 -2.65 7.72 5.06
N ARG A 115 -1.63 6.89 4.79
CA ARG A 115 -0.76 6.99 3.60
C ARG A 115 -0.90 5.81 2.65
N ILE A 116 -1.87 4.94 2.89
CA ILE A 116 -2.18 3.78 2.07
C ILE A 116 -3.60 3.96 1.53
N GLY A 117 -3.72 4.03 0.21
CA GLY A 117 -4.99 4.03 -0.49
C GLY A 117 -5.15 2.77 -1.34
N ILE A 118 -6.38 2.51 -1.77
CA ILE A 118 -6.66 1.44 -2.73
C ILE A 118 -7.48 1.97 -3.90
N PHE A 119 -7.41 1.25 -5.02
CA PHE A 119 -8.28 1.45 -6.16
C PHE A 119 -8.76 0.09 -6.66
N ARG A 120 -10.06 -0.15 -6.48
CA ARG A 120 -10.72 -1.41 -6.86
C ARG A 120 -10.91 -1.53 -8.35
N ARG A 121 -10.93 -2.77 -8.84
CA ARG A 121 -11.41 -3.05 -10.20
C ARG A 121 -12.94 -2.86 -10.22
N PRO A 122 -13.49 -2.19 -11.23
CA PRO A 122 -14.92 -2.17 -11.42
C PRO A 122 -15.41 -3.56 -11.84
N ASP A 123 -16.61 -3.93 -11.37
CA ASP A 123 -17.26 -5.20 -11.74
C ASP A 123 -17.80 -5.16 -13.19
N GLU A 124 -18.15 -3.98 -13.70
CA GLU A 124 -18.66 -3.77 -15.06
C GLU A 124 -17.87 -2.67 -15.78
N ALA A 125 -17.77 -2.79 -17.11
CA ALA A 125 -17.18 -1.75 -17.95
C ALA A 125 -18.15 -0.57 -18.07
N GLY A 126 -17.67 0.64 -17.81
CA GLY A 126 -18.49 1.86 -17.86
C GLY A 126 -17.68 3.11 -17.56
N ALA A 127 -18.30 4.28 -17.67
CA ALA A 127 -17.65 5.54 -17.36
C ALA A 127 -17.27 5.59 -15.86
N LEU A 128 -16.06 6.06 -15.54
CA LEU A 128 -15.58 6.15 -14.14
C LEU A 128 -16.52 6.98 -13.24
N SER A 129 -17.26 7.93 -13.83
CA SER A 129 -18.26 8.76 -13.16
C SER A 129 -19.51 8.02 -12.72
N GLU A 130 -19.74 6.79 -13.19
CA GLU A 130 -20.97 6.03 -12.94
C GLU A 130 -20.79 4.86 -11.98
N ILE A 131 -19.54 4.48 -11.68
CA ILE A 131 -19.24 3.36 -10.78
C ILE A 131 -19.59 3.73 -9.33
N THR A 132 -20.59 3.03 -8.77
CA THR A 132 -21.12 3.25 -7.42
C THR A 132 -20.04 3.17 -6.35
N LEU A 133 -19.15 2.17 -6.44
CA LEU A 133 -18.04 1.98 -5.50
C LEU A 133 -17.08 3.18 -5.44
N LEU A 134 -16.78 3.80 -6.59
CA LEU A 134 -15.90 4.98 -6.64
C LEU A 134 -16.58 6.24 -6.09
N LYS A 135 -17.91 6.34 -6.16
CA LYS A 135 -18.66 7.44 -5.56
C LYS A 135 -18.68 7.34 -4.03
N GLU A 136 -18.73 6.14 -3.49
CA GLU A 136 -18.69 5.89 -2.05
C GLU A 136 -17.30 6.17 -1.47
N GLU A 137 -16.23 5.76 -2.14
CA GLU A 137 -14.84 6.07 -1.72
C GLU A 137 -14.55 7.59 -1.71
N LYS A 138 -15.11 8.35 -2.66
CA LYS A 138 -15.00 9.82 -2.67
C LYS A 138 -15.69 10.51 -1.50
N LYS A 139 -16.79 9.94 -0.98
CA LYS A 139 -17.52 10.50 0.17
C LYS A 139 -16.77 10.33 1.49
N ILE A 140 -15.91 9.31 1.59
CA ILE A 140 -15.11 9.04 2.79
C ILE A 140 -13.84 9.92 2.83
N THR A 141 -13.40 10.42 1.67
CA THR A 141 -12.18 11.23 1.51
C THR A 141 -12.41 12.74 1.32
N SER A 142 -13.68 13.20 1.34
CA SER A 142 -14.07 14.63 1.27
C SER A 142 -14.59 15.12 2.60
#